data_AF-A0A8S3WNS7-F1
#
_entry.id   AF-A0A8S3WNS7-F1
#
_cell.length_a   1.000
_cell.length_b   1.000
_cell.length_c   1.000
_cell.angle_alpha   90.00
_cell.angle_beta   90.00
_cell.angle_gamma   90.00
#
_symmetry.space_group_name_H-M   'P 1'
#
loop_
_entity.id
_entity.type
_entity.pdbx_description
1 polymer ?
#
loop_
_entity_poly.entity_id
_entity_poly.type
_entity_poly.pdbx_seq_one_letter_code
_entity_poly.pdbx_strand_id
1 'polypeptide(L)'
;MDKREQQIVAWLMEEGTDEIEDPDSRIDKAESDGDSDHSEHCTDTEQSSCEDEGENYSSQSEHGLYYLGKDKITKWNYRTNIRTRSHNIVDSRPGVKPVAKGAKHIIECFLLFVSEDMLTKIVFYTNNYIKKSWTVMQETETVKRRIS
;
A
#
# COMPACT_ATOMS: atom_id res chain seq x y z
N MET A 1 -12.45 -40.09 24.70
CA MET A 1 -11.81 -38.77 24.83
C MET A 1 -10.79 -38.84 25.93
N ASP A 2 -9.52 -38.73 25.56
CA ASP A 2 -8.39 -38.73 26.50
C ASP A 2 -8.48 -37.53 27.44
N LYS A 3 -8.00 -37.68 28.68
CA LYS A 3 -7.97 -36.57 29.66
C LYS A 3 -7.26 -35.32 29.15
N ARG A 4 -6.25 -35.49 28.29
CA ARG A 4 -5.58 -34.38 27.61
C ARG A 4 -6.47 -33.66 26.60
N GLU A 5 -7.27 -34.41 25.84
CA GLU A 5 -8.21 -33.81 24.88
C GLU A 5 -9.27 -32.98 25.60
N GLN A 6 -9.76 -33.47 26.74
CA GLN A 6 -10.71 -32.74 27.58
C GLN A 6 -10.12 -31.44 28.14
N GLN A 7 -8.84 -31.46 28.53
CA GLN A 7 -8.15 -30.28 29.04
C GLN A 7 -7.90 -29.24 27.95
N ILE A 8 -7.56 -29.68 26.72
CA ILE A 8 -7.39 -28.79 25.57
C ILE A 8 -8.71 -28.11 25.20
N VAL A 9 -9.82 -28.86 25.20
CA VAL A 9 -11.15 -28.29 24.91
C VAL A 9 -11.60 -27.32 26.00
N ALA A 10 -11.30 -27.60 27.28
CA ALA A 10 -11.60 -26.70 28.38
C ALA A 10 -10.88 -25.35 28.24
N TRP A 11 -9.59 -25.34 27.90
CA TRP A 11 -8.85 -24.11 27.62
C TRP A 11 -9.41 -23.33 26.42
N LEU A 12 -9.89 -24.04 25.39
CA LEU A 12 -10.46 -23.40 24.21
C LEU A 12 -11.84 -22.75 24.45
N MET A 13 -12.57 -23.20 25.48
CA MET A 13 -13.91 -22.71 25.80
C MET A 13 -13.92 -21.61 26.87
N GLU A 14 -12.84 -21.46 27.63
CA GLU A 14 -12.72 -20.46 28.71
C GLU A 14 -12.33 -19.06 28.19
N GLU A 15 -11.77 -18.95 26.98
CA GLU A 15 -11.35 -17.67 26.38
C GLU A 15 -12.41 -17.16 25.39
N GLY A 16 -13.48 -16.55 25.92
CA GLY A 16 -14.63 -16.14 25.12
C GLY A 16 -15.40 -14.89 25.54
N THR A 17 -14.96 -14.14 26.57
CA THR A 17 -15.59 -12.86 26.95
C THR A 17 -14.62 -11.94 27.69
N ASP A 18 -13.65 -11.36 26.99
CA ASP A 18 -13.06 -10.09 27.40
C ASP A 18 -13.35 -9.08 26.28
N GLU A 19 -14.38 -8.28 26.51
CA GLU A 19 -14.77 -7.13 25.70
C GLU A 19 -13.65 -6.09 25.85
N ILE A 20 -12.70 -6.09 24.93
CA ILE A 20 -11.62 -5.09 24.90
C ILE A 20 -12.27 -3.78 24.42
N GLU A 21 -12.69 -2.93 25.35
CA GLU A 21 -12.93 -1.52 25.07
C GLU A 21 -11.61 -0.92 24.56
N ASP A 22 -11.57 -0.56 23.27
CA ASP A 22 -10.46 0.12 22.62
C ASP A 22 -10.33 1.55 23.17
N PRO A 23 -9.28 1.87 23.95
CA PRO A 23 -9.10 3.20 24.51
C PRO A 23 -8.35 4.16 23.57
N ASP A 24 -8.07 3.81 22.31
CA ASP A 24 -7.23 4.64 21.42
C ASP A 24 -7.99 5.33 20.27
N SER A 25 -9.18 5.85 20.56
CA SER A 25 -9.96 6.69 19.63
C SER A 25 -9.39 8.11 19.45
N ARG A 26 -8.07 8.32 19.53
CA ARG A 26 -7.43 9.61 19.26
C ARG A 26 -6.37 9.47 18.16
N ILE A 27 -6.86 9.36 16.94
CA ILE A 27 -6.07 9.69 15.75
C ILE A 27 -5.92 11.22 15.73
N ASP A 28 -4.87 11.73 16.36
CA ASP A 28 -4.35 13.05 16.06
C ASP A 28 -3.80 13.00 14.63
N LYS A 29 -4.48 13.76 13.77
CA LYS A 29 -4.17 13.96 12.36
C LYS A 29 -2.80 14.61 12.24
N ALA A 30 -1.75 13.80 12.14
CA ALA A 30 -0.43 14.27 11.75
C ALA A 30 -0.47 14.62 10.26
N GLU A 31 -0.67 15.91 9.98
CA GLU A 31 -0.47 16.52 8.67
C GLU A 31 0.99 16.22 8.24
N SER A 32 1.20 15.26 7.35
CA SER A 32 2.50 15.06 6.73
C SER A 32 2.62 16.06 5.59
N ASP A 33 3.30 17.17 5.85
CA ASP A 33 3.72 18.15 4.83
C ASP A 33 4.61 17.43 3.80
N GLY A 34 3.99 17.02 2.69
CA GLY A 34 4.69 16.59 1.50
C GLY A 34 5.36 17.80 0.88
N ASP A 35 6.69 17.88 1.03
CA ASP A 35 7.55 18.89 0.44
C ASP A 35 7.28 18.95 -1.08
N SER A 36 6.55 20.00 -1.50
CA SER A 36 6.16 20.22 -2.89
C SER A 36 7.27 21.00 -3.57
N ASP A 37 8.18 20.28 -4.22
CA ASP A 37 9.24 20.86 -5.04
C ASP A 37 8.62 21.37 -6.36
N HIS A 38 7.97 22.53 -6.29
CA HIS A 38 7.44 23.23 -7.45
C HIS A 38 8.60 23.84 -8.25
N SER A 39 9.03 23.14 -9.29
CA SER A 39 9.80 23.75 -10.37
C SER A 39 8.99 24.92 -10.95
N GLU A 40 9.51 26.14 -10.78
CA GLU A 40 8.98 27.35 -11.39
C GLU A 40 9.19 27.30 -12.92
N HIS A 41 8.32 26.57 -13.61
CA HIS A 41 8.30 26.57 -15.07
C HIS A 41 7.44 27.73 -15.58
N CYS A 42 8.08 28.85 -15.87
CA CYS A 42 7.49 29.96 -16.61
C CYS A 42 6.99 29.45 -17.97
N THR A 43 5.67 29.30 -18.11
CA THR A 43 5.02 28.76 -19.33
C THR A 43 4.67 29.88 -20.34
N ASP A 44 5.28 31.05 -20.20
CA ASP A 44 4.88 32.29 -20.88
C ASP A 44 5.42 32.42 -22.32
N THR A 45 5.73 31.30 -23.01
CA THR A 45 6.35 31.36 -24.35
C THR A 45 5.70 30.46 -25.41
N GLU A 46 4.55 29.83 -25.15
CA GLU A 46 3.89 29.00 -26.16
C GLU A 46 2.82 29.73 -27.00
N GLN A 47 2.90 31.07 -27.13
CA GLN A 47 2.16 31.80 -28.16
C GLN A 47 2.82 31.57 -29.53
N SER A 48 2.38 30.52 -30.23
CA SER A 48 2.55 30.44 -31.69
C SER A 48 1.62 31.45 -32.34
N SER A 49 2.12 32.66 -32.60
CA SER A 49 1.47 33.66 -33.44
C SER A 49 1.41 33.12 -34.87
N CYS A 50 0.24 32.64 -35.32
CA CYS A 50 -0.06 32.57 -36.74
C CYS A 50 -0.80 33.85 -37.12
N GLU A 51 -0.02 34.84 -37.56
CA GLU A 51 -0.51 36.01 -38.28
C GLU A 51 -1.01 35.52 -39.64
N ASP A 52 -2.32 35.59 -39.87
CA ASP A 52 -2.90 35.48 -41.21
C ASP A 52 -3.69 36.77 -41.45
N GLU A 53 -3.05 37.68 -42.17
CA GLU A 53 -3.68 38.90 -42.68
C GLU A 53 -4.52 38.55 -43.91
N GLY A 54 -5.83 38.82 -43.90
CA GLY A 54 -6.60 38.74 -45.13
C GLY A 54 -8.12 38.66 -45.01
N GLU A 55 -8.76 39.82 -45.13
CA GLU A 55 -9.97 40.05 -45.94
C GLU A 55 -11.33 39.40 -45.55
N ASN A 56 -12.21 40.28 -45.06
CA ASN A 56 -13.53 40.59 -45.63
C ASN A 56 -14.59 39.50 -45.91
N TYR A 57 -15.66 39.59 -45.11
CA TYR A 57 -17.06 39.19 -45.31
C TYR A 57 -17.39 38.12 -46.37
N SER A 58 -17.91 36.98 -45.91
CA SER A 58 -19.30 36.58 -46.22
C SER A 58 -19.73 35.40 -45.35
N SER A 59 -21.03 35.36 -45.07
CA SER A 59 -21.70 34.34 -44.28
C SER A 59 -21.57 32.95 -44.91
N GLN A 60 -20.81 32.04 -44.29
CA GLN A 60 -20.98 30.62 -44.53
C GLN A 60 -20.72 29.83 -43.26
N SER A 61 -21.65 28.93 -42.98
CA SER A 61 -21.77 28.10 -41.79
C SER A 61 -20.54 27.22 -41.54
N GLU A 62 -19.61 27.67 -40.69
CA GLU A 62 -18.64 26.78 -40.03
C GLU A 62 -19.28 26.16 -38.78
N HIS A 63 -20.23 25.24 -39.00
CA HIS A 63 -20.58 24.32 -37.95
C HIS A 63 -19.37 23.40 -37.70
N GLY A 64 -18.68 23.57 -36.56
CA GLY A 64 -18.20 22.37 -35.86
C GLY A 64 -16.85 22.33 -35.16
N LEU A 65 -16.28 23.40 -34.57
CA LEU A 65 -15.03 23.23 -33.78
C LEU A 65 -14.98 23.97 -32.43
N TYR A 66 -16.12 24.35 -31.84
CA TYR A 66 -16.11 24.88 -30.47
C TYR A 66 -17.43 24.70 -29.72
N TYR A 67 -17.36 24.56 -28.40
CA TYR A 67 -18.49 24.65 -27.49
C TYR A 67 -18.59 26.07 -26.92
N LEU A 68 -19.81 26.58 -26.73
CA LEU A 68 -20.03 27.88 -26.11
C LEU A 68 -20.34 27.73 -24.62
N GLY A 69 -19.68 28.54 -23.80
CA GLY A 69 -19.93 28.64 -22.37
C GLY A 69 -21.33 29.19 -22.06
N LYS A 70 -21.80 29.00 -20.82
CA LYS A 70 -23.12 29.48 -20.39
C LYS A 70 -23.25 31.01 -20.42
N ASP A 71 -22.13 31.70 -20.28
CA ASP A 71 -21.98 33.15 -20.44
C ASP A 71 -22.20 33.62 -21.89
N LYS A 72 -22.30 32.69 -22.85
CA LYS A 72 -22.42 32.92 -24.30
C LYS A 72 -21.24 33.67 -24.92
N ILE A 73 -20.15 33.84 -24.17
CA ILE A 73 -18.97 34.59 -24.58
C ILE A 73 -17.78 33.64 -24.71
N THR A 74 -17.57 32.77 -23.72
CA THR A 74 -16.41 31.87 -23.69
C THR A 74 -16.56 30.76 -24.73
N LYS A 75 -15.61 30.66 -25.67
CA LYS A 75 -15.56 29.59 -26.67
C LYS A 75 -14.50 28.55 -26.27
N TRP A 76 -14.91 27.30 -26.11
CA TRP A 76 -14.04 26.16 -25.85
C TRP A 76 -13.75 25.44 -27.15
N ASN A 77 -12.50 25.47 -27.60
CA ASN A 77 -12.09 24.78 -28.82
C ASN A 77 -12.28 23.25 -28.66
N TYR A 78 -12.98 22.63 -29.61
CA TYR A 78 -13.13 21.19 -29.68
C TYR A 78 -11.97 20.60 -30.49
N ARG A 79 -11.04 19.93 -29.79
CA ARG A 79 -9.94 19.20 -30.42
C ARG A 79 -10.32 17.72 -30.58
N THR A 80 -10.30 17.22 -31.81
CA THR A 80 -10.64 15.82 -32.15
C THR A 80 -9.48 14.84 -31.92
N ASN A 81 -8.24 15.33 -31.89
CA ASN A 81 -7.05 14.49 -31.74
C ASN A 81 -6.37 14.73 -30.38
N ILE A 82 -6.94 14.15 -29.34
CA ILE A 82 -6.38 14.19 -27.97
C ILE A 82 -5.64 12.87 -27.75
N ARG A 83 -4.34 12.85 -28.04
CA ARG A 83 -3.48 11.73 -27.64
C ARG A 83 -3.12 11.88 -26.16
N THR A 84 -3.47 10.88 -25.35
CA THR A 84 -2.97 10.79 -23.97
C THR A 84 -1.46 10.56 -24.00
N ARG A 85 -0.69 11.41 -23.32
CA ARG A 85 0.77 11.23 -23.16
C ARG A 85 1.04 9.89 -22.48
N SER A 86 2.14 9.22 -22.84
CA SER A 86 2.46 7.87 -22.33
C SER A 86 2.54 7.80 -20.80
N HIS A 87 3.07 8.83 -20.13
CA HIS A 87 3.15 8.90 -18.67
C HIS A 87 1.79 9.10 -17.97
N ASN A 88 0.74 9.50 -18.71
CA ASN A 88 -0.62 9.62 -18.20
C ASN A 88 -1.42 8.32 -18.37
N ILE A 89 -0.85 7.29 -19.01
CA ILE A 89 -1.50 6.00 -19.18
C ILE A 89 -1.18 5.17 -17.94
N VAL A 90 -2.19 4.95 -17.09
CA VAL A 90 -2.09 4.06 -15.92
C VAL A 90 -2.23 2.62 -16.41
N ASP A 91 -1.10 1.91 -16.56
CA ASP A 91 -1.07 0.51 -17.01
C ASP A 91 -1.28 -0.48 -15.85
N SER A 92 -0.81 -0.13 -14.65
CA SER A 92 -0.96 -0.97 -13.46
C SER A 92 -2.38 -0.86 -12.88
N ARG A 93 -3.14 -1.94 -12.97
CA ARG A 93 -4.44 -2.03 -12.29
C ARG A 93 -4.25 -2.25 -10.78
N PRO A 94 -5.07 -1.61 -9.93
CA PRO A 94 -5.09 -1.91 -8.51
C PRO A 94 -5.51 -3.37 -8.29
N GLY A 95 -4.84 -4.07 -7.38
CA GLY A 95 -5.17 -5.44 -7.04
C GLY A 95 -3.98 -6.29 -6.57
N VAL A 96 -4.28 -7.56 -6.32
CA VAL A 96 -3.31 -8.56 -5.87
C VAL A 96 -2.30 -8.84 -6.98
N LYS A 97 -1.01 -8.75 -6.66
CA LYS A 97 0.07 -9.07 -7.60
C LYS A 97 -0.04 -10.54 -8.09
N PRO A 98 0.42 -10.86 -9.31
CA PRO A 98 0.35 -12.22 -9.85
C PRO A 98 0.91 -13.30 -8.91
N VAL A 99 1.98 -12.99 -8.17
CA VAL A 99 2.61 -13.89 -7.18
C VAL A 99 1.66 -14.32 -6.05
N ALA A 100 0.74 -13.43 -5.66
CA ALA A 100 -0.19 -13.65 -4.57
C ALA A 100 -1.58 -14.13 -5.06
N LYS A 101 -1.80 -14.16 -6.38
CA LYS A 101 -3.09 -14.54 -6.98
C LYS A 101 -3.48 -16.00 -6.72
N GLY A 102 -2.50 -16.86 -6.46
CA GLY A 102 -2.69 -18.30 -6.21
C GLY A 102 -3.02 -18.66 -4.76
N ALA A 103 -2.80 -17.75 -3.81
CA ALA A 103 -3.04 -18.00 -2.39
C ALA A 103 -4.56 -17.98 -2.11
N LYS A 104 -5.13 -19.16 -1.92
CA LYS A 104 -6.57 -19.35 -1.65
C LYS A 104 -6.84 -19.55 -0.16
N HIS A 105 -5.85 -20.01 0.57
CA HIS A 105 -5.95 -20.29 1.99
C HIS A 105 -5.24 -19.23 2.82
N ILE A 106 -5.73 -18.99 4.04
CA ILE A 106 -5.19 -17.97 4.96
C ILE A 106 -3.69 -18.19 5.22
N ILE A 107 -3.28 -19.45 5.36
CA ILE A 107 -1.88 -19.83 5.60
C ILE A 107 -1.01 -19.44 4.40
N GLU A 108 -1.48 -19.67 3.17
CA GLU A 108 -0.75 -19.29 1.96
C GLU A 108 -0.61 -17.76 1.87
N CYS A 109 -1.67 -17.02 2.24
CA CYS A 109 -1.62 -15.56 2.30
C CYS A 109 -0.60 -15.07 3.34
N PHE A 110 -0.54 -15.71 4.51
CA PHE A 110 0.42 -15.39 5.56
C PHE A 110 1.87 -15.64 5.11
N LEU A 111 2.10 -16.76 4.42
CA LEU A 111 3.43 -17.13 3.91
C LEU A 111 3.95 -16.21 2.80
N LEU A 112 3.09 -15.39 2.18
CA LEU A 112 3.55 -14.33 1.26
C LEU A 112 4.33 -13.24 1.99
N PHE A 113 4.06 -13.03 3.27
CA PHE A 113 4.75 -12.05 4.12
C PHE A 113 5.86 -12.69 4.94
N VAL A 114 5.63 -13.90 5.44
CA VAL A 114 6.58 -14.65 6.27
C VAL A 114 7.04 -15.88 5.51
N SER A 115 8.24 -15.82 4.92
CA SER A 115 8.75 -16.95 4.14
C SER A 115 9.15 -18.13 5.03
N GLU A 116 9.17 -19.33 4.44
CA GLU A 116 9.66 -20.54 5.12
C GLU A 116 11.11 -20.41 5.59
N ASP A 117 11.96 -19.67 4.86
CA ASP A 117 13.34 -19.39 5.28
C ASP A 117 13.39 -18.54 6.55
N MET A 118 12.50 -17.54 6.68
CA MET A 118 12.36 -16.77 7.92
C MET A 118 11.96 -17.68 9.09
N LEU A 119 10.95 -18.54 8.89
CA LEU A 119 10.53 -19.50 9.92
C LEU A 119 11.68 -20.42 10.31
N THR A 120 12.41 -20.94 9.33
CA THR A 120 13.57 -21.82 9.55
C THR A 120 14.64 -21.13 10.39
N LYS A 121 14.95 -19.87 10.07
CA LYS A 121 15.92 -19.08 10.85
C LYS A 121 15.43 -18.82 12.28
N ILE A 122 14.16 -18.45 12.46
CA ILE A 122 13.56 -18.25 13.78
C ILE A 122 13.71 -19.52 14.61
N VAL A 123 13.29 -20.67 14.07
CA VAL A 123 13.37 -21.98 14.75
C VAL A 123 14.82 -22.35 15.06
N PHE A 124 15.75 -22.14 14.13
CA PHE A 124 17.15 -22.46 14.33
C PHE A 124 17.78 -21.65 15.47
N TYR A 125 17.63 -20.32 15.44
CA TYR A 125 18.26 -19.45 16.43
C TYR A 125 17.62 -19.58 17.81
N THR A 126 16.29 -19.69 17.88
CA THR A 126 15.59 -19.91 19.17
C THR A 126 16.03 -21.21 19.82
N ASN A 127 16.06 -22.32 19.09
CA ASN A 127 16.52 -23.60 19.62
C ASN A 127 17.99 -23.57 20.06
N ASN A 128 18.86 -22.89 19.31
CA ASN A 128 20.25 -22.71 19.71
C ASN A 128 20.38 -21.87 20.98
N TYR A 129 19.58 -20.83 21.13
CA TYR A 129 19.54 -20.03 22.34
C TYR A 129 19.09 -20.85 23.56
N ILE A 130 18.01 -21.63 23.42
CA ILE A 130 17.51 -22.53 24.47
C ILE A 130 18.58 -23.54 24.88
N LYS A 131 19.27 -24.16 23.91
CA LYS A 131 20.37 -25.09 24.20
C LYS A 131 21.49 -24.43 24.99
N LYS A 132 21.90 -23.21 24.60
CA LYS A 132 22.93 -22.45 25.33
C LYS A 132 22.51 -22.14 26.76
N SER A 133 21.27 -21.70 26.98
CA SER A 133 20.80 -21.37 28.33
C SER A 133 20.75 -22.61 29.23
N TRP A 134 20.37 -23.77 28.69
CA TRP A 134 20.34 -25.03 29.42
C TRP A 134 21.75 -25.50 29.83
N THR A 135 22.74 -25.39 28.94
CA THR A 135 24.14 -25.75 29.26
C THR A 135 24.68 -24.90 30.41
N VAL A 136 24.46 -23.58 30.37
CA VAL A 136 24.90 -22.67 31.44
C VAL A 136 24.27 -23.05 32.78
N MET A 137 22.98 -23.38 32.80
CA MET A 137 22.31 -23.81 34.03
C MET A 137 22.94 -25.07 34.62
N GLN A 138 23.22 -26.09 33.79
CA GLN A 138 23.87 -27.34 34.23
C GLN A 138 25.30 -27.10 34.75
N GLU A 139 26.07 -26.22 34.11
CA GLU A 139 27.40 -25.81 34.57
C GLU A 139 27.34 -25.12 35.94
N THR A 140 26.39 -24.21 36.15
CA THR A 140 26.24 -23.53 37.45
C THR A 140 25.81 -24.47 38.58
N GLU A 141 24.97 -25.46 38.30
CA GLU A 141 24.53 -26.45 39.27
C GLU A 141 25.62 -27.46 39.65
N THR A 142 26.43 -27.86 38.67
CA THR A 142 27.57 -28.76 38.92
C THR A 142 28.68 -28.07 39.70
N VAL A 143 28.93 -26.77 39.46
CA VAL A 143 29.86 -25.97 40.26
C VAL A 143 29.38 -25.83 41.70
N LYS A 144 28.10 -25.50 41.93
CA LYS A 144 27.52 -25.41 43.29
C LYS A 144 27.64 -26.73 44.06
N ARG A 145 27.40 -27.87 43.39
CA ARG A 145 27.54 -29.21 44.00
C ARG A 145 28.98 -29.62 44.32
N ARG A 146 29.99 -29.01 43.69
CA ARG A 146 31.41 -29.28 43.97
C ARG A 146 31.99 -28.45 45.11
N ILE A 147 31.35 -27.32 45.42
CA ILE A 147 31.81 -26.36 46.44
C ILE A 147 31.11 -26.61 47.79
N SER A 148 29.97 -27.31 47.79
CA SER A 148 29.27 -27.79 49.00
C SER A 148 29.76 -29.16 49.43
#